data_AF-A0A9D3M2K0-F1
#
_entry.id   AF-A0A9D3M2K0-F1
#
_cell.length_a   1.000
_cell.length_b   1.000
_cell.length_c   1.000
_cell.angle_alpha   90.00
_cell.angle_beta   90.00
_cell.angle_gamma   90.00
#
_symmetry.space_group_name_H-M   'P 1'
#
loop_
_entity.id
_entity.type
_entity.pdbx_description
1 polymer ?
#
loop_
_entity_poly.entity_id
_entity_poly.type
_entity_poly.pdbx_seq_one_letter_code
_entity_poly.pdbx_strand_id
1 'polypeptide(L)'
;MMRATKSIDIPVYDLSLIRGIWETRVRKHKQRQKKEQERQEKSALTKINQEWHYRLTCKTMKPSEISELQHYLERKPLSDTRNYNGVSNLQPYRESLEADSDQKVQIEEQRFIFELDDESWTELPDYVEDMTHLRQWHIRGTRIQKIPKYIENFQELQVLDVPKNDLEELPVEIGKLVSLKELNVSYNKLSNIPPELGECEKLERLEVIANLDIKELPFELSNLKKLTYLDLSANRLSCIPVCVLRMSSLQWLDISNNLLTDLPQDIDRLEELKTLFLHKNKLTYLPMELTNISTLQMLVVSGDLLVCLPSKLCSDPAIKFITLYDNPIDAEEVEEDETEESEKRQNLKDKEFMDTYLESLKDRDTAPSYTTKVTLSCLL
;
A
#
# COMPACT_ATOMS: atom_id res chain seq x y z
N MET A 1 -9.45 -73.96 46.21
CA MET A 1 -9.55 -72.54 46.60
C MET A 1 -8.27 -71.82 46.18
N MET A 2 -8.43 -70.67 45.53
CA MET A 2 -7.46 -69.58 45.28
C MET A 2 -6.19 -69.87 44.44
N ARG A 3 -6.21 -69.42 43.17
CA ARG A 3 -5.00 -69.04 42.42
C ARG A 3 -4.48 -67.73 43.03
N ALA A 4 -3.31 -67.76 43.63
CA ALA A 4 -2.61 -66.57 44.11
C ALA A 4 -2.07 -65.76 42.92
N THR A 5 -2.52 -64.52 42.79
CA THR A 5 -1.95 -63.49 41.92
C THR A 5 -0.58 -63.09 42.46
N LYS A 6 0.49 -63.36 41.72
CA LYS A 6 1.78 -62.69 41.95
C LYS A 6 1.71 -61.32 41.27
N SER A 7 1.54 -60.25 42.05
CA SER A 7 1.92 -58.91 41.59
C SER A 7 3.45 -58.89 41.49
N ILE A 8 3.96 -58.49 40.34
CA ILE A 8 5.37 -58.14 40.18
C ILE A 8 5.37 -56.61 40.22
N ASP A 9 5.80 -56.06 41.35
CA ASP A 9 6.03 -54.63 41.49
C ASP A 9 7.19 -54.25 40.56
N ILE A 10 6.86 -53.55 39.48
CA ILE A 10 7.84 -52.93 38.60
C ILE A 10 8.14 -51.55 39.22
N PRO A 11 9.40 -51.23 39.54
CA PRO A 11 9.73 -49.94 40.13
C PRO A 11 9.41 -48.84 39.12
N VAL A 12 8.47 -47.97 39.49
CA VAL A 12 8.14 -46.75 38.75
C VAL A 12 9.35 -45.83 38.83
N TYR A 13 10.22 -45.91 37.83
CA TYR A 13 11.22 -44.86 37.62
C TYR A 13 10.49 -43.64 37.09
N ASP A 14 10.61 -42.56 37.84
CA ASP A 14 9.94 -41.28 37.70
C ASP A 14 9.92 -40.77 36.24
N LEU A 15 8.77 -40.94 35.57
CA LEU A 15 8.52 -40.52 34.18
C LEU A 15 8.70 -39.01 33.99
N SER A 16 8.68 -38.24 35.08
CA SER A 16 8.91 -36.79 35.09
C SER A 16 10.34 -36.43 34.65
N LEU A 17 11.34 -37.24 35.00
CA LEU A 17 12.75 -37.02 34.63
C LEU A 17 12.99 -37.26 33.13
N ILE A 18 12.38 -38.31 32.57
CA ILE A 18 12.46 -38.62 31.14
C ILE A 18 11.69 -37.58 30.31
N ARG A 19 10.51 -37.17 30.79
CA ARG A 19 9.73 -36.07 30.21
C ARG A 19 10.52 -34.76 30.21
N GLY A 20 11.15 -34.40 31.32
CA GLY A 20 11.98 -33.19 31.42
C GLY A 20 13.18 -33.20 30.47
N ILE A 21 13.84 -34.35 30.29
CA ILE A 21 14.95 -34.50 29.33
C ILE A 21 14.46 -34.37 27.88
N TRP A 22 13.30 -34.96 27.57
CA TRP A 22 12.68 -34.87 26.24
C TRP A 22 12.21 -33.44 25.92
N GLU A 23 11.52 -32.78 26.85
CA GLU A 23 11.08 -31.38 26.73
C GLU A 23 12.28 -30.44 26.54
N THR A 24 13.38 -30.68 27.27
CA THR A 24 14.62 -29.90 27.09
C THR A 24 15.25 -30.13 25.72
N ARG A 25 15.21 -31.36 25.18
CA ARG A 25 15.68 -31.66 23.82
C ARG A 25 14.81 -31.04 22.74
N VAL A 26 13.49 -31.13 22.87
CA VAL A 26 12.53 -30.51 21.95
C VAL A 26 12.70 -29.00 21.96
N ARG A 27 12.84 -28.39 23.15
CA ARG A 27 13.11 -26.95 23.29
C ARG A 27 14.42 -26.54 22.63
N LYS A 28 15.50 -27.31 22.82
CA LYS A 28 16.79 -27.07 22.15
C LYS A 28 16.73 -27.29 20.64
N HIS A 29 15.93 -28.24 20.15
CA HIS A 29 15.75 -28.50 18.72
C HIS A 29 14.97 -27.36 18.06
N LYS A 30 13.87 -26.89 18.68
CA LYS A 30 13.14 -25.70 18.23
C LYS A 30 14.00 -24.44 18.25
N GLN A 31 14.82 -24.25 19.29
CA GLN A 31 15.79 -23.13 19.32
C GLN A 31 16.86 -23.23 18.23
N ARG A 32 17.29 -24.44 17.86
CA ARG A 32 18.25 -24.62 16.75
C ARG A 32 17.60 -24.36 15.39
N GLN A 33 16.37 -24.83 15.16
CA GLN A 33 15.64 -24.51 13.94
C GLN A 33 15.38 -23.01 13.81
N LYS A 34 14.97 -22.35 14.90
CA LYS A 34 14.80 -20.88 14.92
C LYS A 34 16.11 -20.14 14.60
N LYS A 35 17.25 -20.57 15.19
CA LYS A 35 18.56 -19.98 14.86
C LYS A 35 19.05 -20.26 13.44
N GLU A 36 18.70 -21.41 12.87
CA GLU A 36 19.04 -21.76 11.47
C GLU A 36 18.20 -20.93 10.49
N GLN A 37 16.92 -20.72 10.82
CA GLN A 37 15.99 -19.87 10.09
C GLN A 37 16.40 -18.40 10.15
N GLU A 38 16.76 -17.89 11.34
CA GLU A 38 17.35 -16.56 11.52
C GLU A 38 18.67 -16.39 10.77
N ARG A 39 19.49 -17.45 10.63
CA ARG A 39 20.73 -17.42 9.83
C ARG A 39 20.41 -17.37 8.33
N GLN A 40 19.37 -18.07 7.87
CA GLN A 40 18.91 -18.05 6.47
C GLN A 40 18.28 -16.70 6.10
N GLU A 41 17.51 -16.10 7.01
CA GLU A 41 16.93 -14.75 6.88
C GLU A 41 18.00 -13.64 6.92
N LYS A 42 19.01 -13.78 7.79
CA LYS A 42 20.13 -12.81 7.89
C LYS A 42 21.16 -12.89 6.76
N SER A 43 21.19 -13.94 5.93
CA SER A 43 22.28 -14.18 4.97
C SER A 43 22.19 -13.36 3.65
N ALA A 44 21.48 -12.25 3.63
CA ALA A 44 21.57 -11.24 2.57
C ALA A 44 21.12 -11.65 1.15
N LEU A 45 20.68 -12.87 0.89
CA LEU A 45 20.32 -13.28 -0.47
C LEU A 45 19.02 -12.66 -0.98
N THR A 46 18.03 -12.48 -0.11
CA THR A 46 16.70 -11.93 -0.46
C THR A 46 16.76 -10.44 -0.73
N LYS A 47 17.42 -9.66 0.13
CA LYS A 47 17.67 -8.22 -0.12
C LYS A 47 18.57 -8.01 -1.34
N ILE A 48 19.63 -8.80 -1.48
CA ILE A 48 20.50 -8.73 -2.66
C ILE A 48 19.71 -9.11 -3.92
N ASN A 49 18.86 -10.14 -3.90
CA ASN A 49 18.02 -10.50 -5.04
C ASN A 49 16.99 -9.42 -5.38
N GLN A 50 16.35 -8.80 -4.39
CA GLN A 50 15.40 -7.72 -4.63
C GLN A 50 16.09 -6.49 -5.23
N GLU A 51 17.24 -6.09 -4.68
CA GLU A 51 18.06 -5.02 -5.24
C GLU A 51 18.61 -5.38 -6.63
N TRP A 52 18.97 -6.65 -6.87
CA TRP A 52 19.43 -7.12 -8.18
C TRP A 52 18.30 -7.14 -9.22
N HIS A 53 17.12 -7.61 -8.84
CA HIS A 53 15.94 -7.61 -9.70
C HIS A 53 15.58 -6.18 -10.06
N TYR A 54 15.44 -5.30 -9.08
CA TYR A 54 15.22 -3.86 -9.28
C TYR A 54 16.26 -3.25 -10.23
N ARG A 55 17.55 -3.52 -10.01
CA ARG A 55 18.63 -3.02 -10.90
C ARG A 55 18.58 -3.61 -12.30
N LEU A 56 18.14 -4.86 -12.47
CA LEU A 56 17.92 -5.45 -13.80
C LEU A 56 16.76 -4.78 -14.51
N THR A 57 15.63 -4.58 -13.82
CA THR A 57 14.45 -3.94 -14.40
C THR A 57 14.74 -2.49 -14.78
N CYS A 58 15.41 -1.72 -13.91
CA CYS A 58 15.83 -0.36 -14.24
C CYS A 58 16.77 -0.29 -15.45
N LYS A 59 17.64 -1.30 -15.67
CA LYS A 59 18.51 -1.35 -16.86
C LYS A 59 17.74 -1.54 -18.18
N THR A 60 16.55 -2.10 -18.12
CA THR A 60 15.69 -2.35 -19.30
C THR A 60 14.69 -1.23 -19.59
N MET A 61 14.58 -0.22 -18.71
CA MET A 61 13.62 0.88 -18.80
C MET A 61 14.23 2.14 -19.41
N LYS A 62 13.39 2.98 -20.01
CA LYS A 62 13.77 4.34 -20.47
C LYS A 62 13.92 5.27 -19.26
N PRO A 63 14.72 6.35 -19.37
CA PRO A 63 14.94 7.29 -18.27
C PRO A 63 13.66 7.92 -17.69
N SER A 64 12.66 8.21 -18.54
CA SER A 64 11.37 8.76 -18.09
C SER A 64 10.59 7.79 -17.20
N GLU A 65 10.65 6.49 -17.51
CA GLU A 65 9.93 5.44 -16.80
C GLU A 65 10.62 5.09 -15.47
N ILE A 66 11.95 5.18 -15.43
CA ILE A 66 12.73 5.11 -14.19
C ILE A 66 12.38 6.31 -13.30
N SER A 67 12.23 7.51 -13.87
CA SER A 67 11.82 8.70 -13.13
C SER A 67 10.41 8.56 -12.55
N GLU A 68 9.46 8.00 -13.30
CA GLU A 68 8.10 7.71 -12.81
C GLU A 68 8.12 6.68 -11.66
N LEU A 69 8.89 5.59 -11.81
CA LEU A 69 9.04 4.58 -10.75
C LEU A 69 9.80 5.10 -9.52
N GLN A 70 10.82 5.94 -9.70
CA GLN A 70 11.55 6.56 -8.59
C GLN A 70 10.67 7.58 -7.88
N HIS A 71 9.93 8.39 -8.63
CA HIS A 71 8.95 9.32 -8.07
C HIS A 71 7.89 8.58 -7.24
N TYR A 72 7.38 7.48 -7.77
CA TYR A 72 6.45 6.57 -7.10
C TYR A 72 7.01 6.02 -5.77
N LEU A 73 8.23 5.48 -5.79
CA LEU A 73 8.87 4.90 -4.62
C LEU A 73 9.21 5.94 -3.55
N GLU A 74 9.51 7.17 -3.95
CA GLU A 74 9.90 8.25 -3.04
C GLU A 74 8.70 9.00 -2.42
N ARG A 75 7.46 8.79 -2.91
CA ARG A 75 6.24 9.51 -2.47
C ARG A 75 6.44 11.03 -2.37
N LYS A 76 7.23 11.60 -3.29
CA LYS A 76 7.37 13.06 -3.39
C LYS A 76 6.13 13.61 -4.10
N PRO A 77 5.60 14.78 -3.72
CA PRO A 77 4.59 15.46 -4.54
C PRO A 77 5.19 15.78 -5.93
N LEU A 78 4.41 15.58 -6.99
CA LEU A 78 4.85 15.72 -8.40
C LEU A 78 4.89 17.20 -8.85
N SER A 79 5.42 18.09 -8.02
CA SER A 79 5.68 19.50 -8.38
C SER A 79 7.10 19.76 -8.88
N ASP A 80 8.06 18.86 -8.63
CA ASP A 80 9.46 19.12 -8.94
C ASP A 80 9.97 18.35 -10.17
N THR A 81 9.60 18.84 -11.36
CA THR A 81 10.49 18.75 -12.53
C THR A 81 10.58 20.09 -13.25
N ARG A 82 11.24 21.08 -12.61
CA ARG A 82 12.06 22.11 -13.29
C ARG A 82 12.95 22.89 -12.31
N ASN A 83 14.23 22.53 -12.34
CA ASN A 83 15.43 23.31 -11.98
C ASN A 83 15.61 23.89 -10.57
N TYR A 84 16.63 23.32 -9.91
CA TYR A 84 17.52 23.96 -8.93
C TYR A 84 17.83 25.42 -9.25
N ASN A 85 17.68 26.29 -8.23
CA ASN A 85 18.81 27.02 -7.64
C ASN A 85 18.43 27.49 -6.24
N GLY A 86 19.29 27.16 -5.26
CA GLY A 86 19.10 27.61 -3.90
C GLY A 86 19.21 29.13 -3.75
N VAL A 87 18.58 29.65 -2.71
CA VAL A 87 19.16 30.53 -1.69
C VAL A 87 18.03 30.95 -0.77
N SER A 88 18.21 30.67 0.52
CA SER A 88 17.48 31.28 1.62
C SER A 88 17.61 32.80 1.53
N ASN A 89 16.50 33.55 1.56
CA ASN A 89 16.38 34.77 2.37
C ASN A 89 15.02 35.47 2.18
N LEU A 90 14.47 35.86 3.32
CA LEU A 90 13.36 36.81 3.49
C LEU A 90 13.80 38.26 3.17
N GLN A 91 12.83 39.02 2.64
CA GLN A 91 12.69 40.50 2.60
C GLN A 91 13.48 41.33 1.56
N PRO A 92 13.08 42.60 1.30
CA PRO A 92 11.81 43.08 0.77
C PRO A 92 12.03 44.00 -0.46
N TYR A 93 10.93 44.36 -1.14
CA TYR A 93 10.79 45.35 -2.23
C TYR A 93 11.93 46.37 -2.41
N ARG A 94 12.49 46.45 -3.62
CA ARG A 94 13.14 47.65 -4.15
C ARG A 94 12.80 47.83 -5.63
N GLU A 95 12.08 48.91 -5.94
CA GLU A 95 11.84 49.39 -7.29
C GLU A 95 13.17 49.71 -8.00
N SER A 96 13.39 49.17 -9.19
CA SER A 96 13.98 49.90 -10.33
C SER A 96 14.01 49.05 -11.59
N LEU A 97 13.15 49.45 -12.53
CA LEU A 97 13.34 49.57 -13.98
C LEU A 97 14.09 48.46 -14.76
N GLU A 98 13.34 47.96 -15.76
CA GLU A 98 13.72 47.07 -16.88
C GLU A 98 13.69 45.56 -16.58
N ALA A 99 12.47 45.05 -16.32
CA ALA A 99 12.21 43.60 -16.26
C ALA A 99 11.93 43.03 -17.67
N ASP A 100 12.67 41.97 -17.99
CA ASP A 100 12.61 41.11 -19.17
C ASP A 100 11.17 40.64 -19.47
N SER A 101 10.81 40.41 -20.74
CA SER A 101 9.44 40.01 -21.12
C SER A 101 9.00 38.71 -20.43
N ASP A 102 9.94 37.80 -20.17
CA ASP A 102 9.69 36.53 -19.48
C ASP A 102 9.46 36.72 -17.97
N GLN A 103 10.11 37.71 -17.35
CA GLN A 103 9.85 38.08 -15.95
C GLN A 103 8.49 38.76 -15.80
N LYS A 104 8.07 39.59 -16.76
CA LYS A 104 6.71 40.15 -16.76
C LYS A 104 5.63 39.08 -16.86
N VAL A 105 5.81 38.07 -17.72
CA VAL A 105 4.86 36.95 -17.85
C VAL A 105 4.82 36.12 -16.56
N GLN A 106 5.97 35.83 -15.95
CA GLN A 106 6.01 35.11 -14.65
C GLN A 106 5.38 35.91 -13.51
N ILE A 107 5.61 37.23 -13.43
CA ILE A 107 4.97 38.10 -12.44
C ILE A 107 3.45 38.18 -12.68
N GLU A 108 3.00 38.18 -13.94
CA GLU A 108 1.58 38.15 -14.30
C GLU A 108 0.90 36.81 -14.03
N GLU A 109 1.62 35.69 -14.04
CA GLU A 109 1.10 34.39 -13.64
C GLU A 109 1.01 34.27 -12.11
N GLN A 110 2.03 34.75 -11.38
CA GLN A 110 2.06 34.74 -9.92
C GLN A 110 0.92 35.53 -9.27
N ARG A 111 0.38 36.57 -9.92
CA ARG A 111 -0.76 37.34 -9.38
C ARG A 111 -2.04 36.51 -9.23
N PHE A 112 -2.12 35.35 -9.89
CA PHE A 112 -3.27 34.46 -9.83
C PHE A 112 -3.04 33.26 -8.91
N ILE A 113 -1.89 33.21 -8.23
CA ILE A 113 -1.49 32.12 -7.35
C ILE A 113 -1.59 32.60 -5.91
N PHE A 114 -2.29 31.83 -5.10
CA PHE A 114 -2.33 32.00 -3.66
C PHE A 114 -1.55 30.85 -3.02
N GLU A 115 -0.53 31.20 -2.24
CA GLU A 115 0.31 30.23 -1.54
C GLU A 115 0.23 30.47 -0.04
N LEU A 116 0.04 29.39 0.72
CA LEU A 116 -0.03 29.41 2.18
C LEU A 116 0.74 28.21 2.74
N ASP A 117 1.93 28.50 3.24
CA ASP A 117 2.85 27.50 3.80
C ASP A 117 3.26 27.92 5.22
N ASP A 118 2.59 27.39 6.24
CA ASP A 118 3.00 27.45 7.66
C ASP A 118 2.06 26.60 8.52
N GLU A 119 2.61 25.84 9.47
CA GLU A 119 1.83 25.09 10.46
C GLU A 119 1.05 25.99 11.43
N SER A 120 1.38 27.29 11.49
CA SER A 120 0.69 28.26 12.35
C SER A 120 -0.73 28.59 11.87
N TRP A 121 -1.04 28.39 10.59
CA TRP A 121 -2.36 28.66 10.04
C TRP A 121 -3.38 27.58 10.41
N THR A 122 -4.41 27.97 11.15
CA THR A 122 -5.55 27.11 11.49
C THR A 122 -6.78 27.39 10.63
N GLU A 123 -6.85 28.59 10.04
CA GLU A 123 -7.95 29.05 9.19
C GLU A 123 -7.38 29.85 8.01
N LEU A 124 -8.15 29.95 6.93
CA LEU A 124 -7.78 30.78 5.79
C LEU A 124 -7.95 32.27 6.14
N PRO A 125 -7.06 33.15 5.68
CA PRO A 125 -7.21 34.59 5.90
C PRO A 125 -8.48 35.17 5.26
N ASP A 126 -9.17 36.09 5.96
CA ASP A 126 -10.44 36.69 5.51
C ASP A 126 -10.34 37.36 4.12
N TYR A 127 -9.21 37.98 3.81
CA TYR A 127 -9.03 38.69 2.53
C TYR A 127 -9.00 37.75 1.31
N VAL A 128 -8.85 36.44 1.51
CA VAL A 128 -8.89 35.46 0.42
C VAL A 128 -10.25 35.46 -0.24
N GLU A 129 -11.33 35.69 0.51
CA GLU A 129 -12.71 35.74 0.00
C GLU A 129 -12.89 36.72 -1.18
N ASP A 130 -12.21 37.87 -1.14
CA ASP A 130 -12.30 38.92 -2.16
C ASP A 130 -11.45 38.64 -3.41
N MET A 131 -10.53 37.67 -3.35
CA MET A 131 -9.56 37.39 -4.42
C MET A 131 -10.08 36.41 -5.48
N THR A 132 -11.33 36.57 -5.93
CA THR A 132 -12.02 35.65 -6.87
C THR A 132 -11.35 35.47 -8.24
N HIS A 133 -10.36 36.31 -8.57
CA HIS A 133 -9.54 36.21 -9.78
C HIS A 133 -8.44 35.14 -9.70
N LEU A 134 -8.20 34.57 -8.51
CA LEU A 134 -7.20 33.53 -8.31
C LEU A 134 -7.53 32.28 -9.13
N ARG A 135 -6.48 31.66 -9.68
CA ARG A 135 -6.56 30.46 -10.52
C ARG A 135 -5.92 29.25 -9.86
N GLN A 136 -5.00 29.47 -8.93
CA GLN A 136 -4.29 28.39 -8.26
C GLN A 136 -4.20 28.68 -6.78
N TRP A 137 -4.58 27.69 -5.98
CA TRP A 137 -4.41 27.71 -4.53
C TRP A 137 -3.45 26.59 -4.15
N HIS A 138 -2.36 26.94 -3.48
CA HIS A 138 -1.38 26.00 -2.90
C HIS A 138 -1.33 26.24 -1.40
N ILE A 139 -1.97 25.38 -0.63
CA ILE A 139 -2.08 25.48 0.83
C ILE A 139 -1.45 24.21 1.42
N ARG A 140 -0.20 24.28 1.84
CA ARG A 140 0.56 23.08 2.22
C ARG A 140 1.06 23.16 3.65
N GLY A 141 0.94 22.04 4.37
CA GLY A 141 1.53 21.92 5.70
C GLY A 141 0.95 22.91 6.72
N THR A 142 -0.33 23.25 6.59
CA THR A 142 -1.07 24.06 7.57
C THR A 142 -1.94 23.16 8.45
N ARG A 143 -2.69 23.75 9.39
CA ARG A 143 -3.65 23.04 10.27
C ARG A 143 -5.09 23.41 9.96
N ILE A 144 -5.35 23.79 8.71
CA ILE A 144 -6.70 24.11 8.23
C ILE A 144 -7.57 22.85 8.24
N GLN A 145 -8.74 22.96 8.88
CA GLN A 145 -9.68 21.85 9.04
C GLN A 145 -10.83 21.85 8.03
N LYS A 146 -11.14 23.03 7.45
CA LYS A 146 -12.26 23.18 6.51
C LYS A 146 -11.89 24.15 5.40
N ILE A 147 -12.29 23.79 4.19
CA ILE A 147 -12.32 24.73 3.07
C ILE A 147 -13.62 25.55 3.19
N PRO A 148 -13.56 26.88 3.12
CA PRO A 148 -14.70 27.76 3.31
C PRO A 148 -15.67 27.67 2.14
N LYS A 149 -16.96 27.90 2.43
CA LYS A 149 -18.05 27.81 1.44
C LYS A 149 -17.93 28.81 0.30
N TYR A 150 -17.31 29.96 0.55
CA TYR A 150 -17.08 30.97 -0.48
C TYR A 150 -16.15 30.49 -1.61
N ILE A 151 -15.58 29.28 -1.51
CA ILE A 151 -14.86 28.63 -2.62
C ILE A 151 -15.70 28.60 -3.91
N GLU A 152 -17.03 28.58 -3.81
CA GLU A 152 -17.93 28.67 -4.96
C GLU A 152 -17.73 29.93 -5.82
N ASN A 153 -17.18 31.01 -5.25
CA ASN A 153 -16.97 32.27 -5.96
C ASN A 153 -15.76 32.21 -6.91
N PHE A 154 -14.89 31.21 -6.79
CA PHE A 154 -13.63 31.09 -7.55
C PHE A 154 -13.85 30.35 -8.88
N GLN A 155 -14.69 30.92 -9.73
CA GLN A 155 -15.10 30.32 -11.01
C GLN A 155 -13.94 30.12 -12.01
N GLU A 156 -12.82 30.85 -11.84
CA GLU A 156 -11.60 30.70 -12.62
C GLU A 156 -10.57 29.74 -12.00
N LEU A 157 -10.84 29.15 -10.82
CA LEU A 157 -9.90 28.25 -10.15
C LEU A 157 -9.66 27.00 -11.01
N GLN A 158 -8.40 26.72 -11.29
CA GLN A 158 -7.94 25.59 -12.09
C GLN A 158 -7.20 24.56 -11.23
N VAL A 159 -6.46 25.03 -10.21
CA VAL A 159 -5.66 24.17 -9.34
C VAL A 159 -6.04 24.46 -7.89
N LEU A 160 -6.45 23.41 -7.18
CA LEU A 160 -6.66 23.44 -5.73
C LEU A 160 -5.78 22.36 -5.11
N ASP A 161 -4.63 22.77 -4.60
CA ASP A 161 -3.64 21.90 -3.96
C ASP A 161 -3.61 22.20 -2.46
N VAL A 162 -4.22 21.32 -1.66
CA VAL A 162 -4.35 21.45 -0.21
C VAL A 162 -3.79 20.23 0.54
N PRO A 163 -2.55 19.77 0.26
CA PRO A 163 -2.00 18.59 0.88
C PRO A 163 -1.44 18.86 2.28
N LYS A 164 -1.45 17.82 3.13
CA LYS A 164 -0.89 17.86 4.50
C LYS A 164 -1.56 18.94 5.36
N ASN A 165 -2.88 18.92 5.41
CA ASN A 165 -3.66 19.74 6.35
C ASN A 165 -4.52 18.83 7.24
N ASP A 166 -5.40 19.41 8.04
CA ASP A 166 -6.29 18.68 8.95
C ASP A 166 -7.72 18.61 8.40
N LEU A 167 -7.90 18.64 7.06
CA LEU A 167 -9.24 18.69 6.45
C LEU A 167 -10.06 17.44 6.80
N GLU A 168 -11.23 17.63 7.40
CA GLU A 168 -12.16 16.54 7.78
C GLU A 168 -13.20 16.26 6.69
N GLU A 169 -13.60 17.30 5.96
CA GLU A 169 -14.60 17.26 4.89
C GLU A 169 -14.28 18.27 3.79
N LEU A 170 -14.70 17.96 2.57
CA LEU A 170 -14.73 18.93 1.47
C LEU A 170 -16.12 19.55 1.38
N PRO A 171 -16.24 20.88 1.17
CA PRO A 171 -17.53 21.55 1.03
C PRO A 171 -18.24 21.08 -0.24
N VAL A 172 -19.57 20.98 -0.20
CA VAL A 172 -20.41 20.65 -1.36
C VAL A 172 -20.27 21.70 -2.47
N GLU A 173 -19.93 22.92 -2.09
CA GLU A 173 -19.64 24.05 -2.97
C GLU A 173 -18.48 23.80 -3.94
N ILE A 174 -17.63 22.78 -3.70
CA ILE A 174 -16.56 22.37 -4.63
C ILE A 174 -17.09 22.04 -6.03
N GLY A 175 -18.32 21.53 -6.14
CA GLY A 175 -18.94 21.21 -7.44
C GLY A 175 -19.13 22.42 -8.36
N LYS A 176 -19.19 23.63 -7.79
CA LYS A 176 -19.35 24.88 -8.55
C LYS A 176 -18.06 25.36 -9.21
N LEU A 177 -16.93 24.69 -9.01
CA LEU A 177 -15.65 25.02 -9.62
C LEU A 177 -15.54 24.48 -11.06
N VAL A 178 -16.31 25.05 -11.98
CA VAL A 178 -16.44 24.58 -13.38
C VAL A 178 -15.13 24.65 -14.19
N SER A 179 -14.11 25.36 -13.68
CA SER A 179 -12.79 25.49 -14.30
C SER A 179 -11.71 24.60 -13.68
N LEU A 180 -12.04 23.85 -12.62
CA LEU A 180 -11.08 23.04 -11.88
C LEU A 180 -10.54 21.92 -12.77
N LYS A 181 -9.22 21.80 -12.82
CA LYS A 181 -8.47 20.79 -13.58
C LYS A 181 -7.69 19.87 -12.67
N GLU A 182 -7.14 20.40 -11.58
CA GLU A 182 -6.32 19.65 -10.65
C GLU A 182 -6.81 19.86 -9.23
N LEU A 183 -7.09 18.75 -8.54
CA LEU A 183 -7.47 18.74 -7.13
C LEU A 183 -6.55 17.79 -6.39
N ASN A 184 -5.84 18.31 -5.40
CA ASN A 184 -5.03 17.50 -4.49
C ASN A 184 -5.42 17.79 -3.04
N VAL A 185 -5.91 16.76 -2.37
CA VAL A 185 -6.35 16.80 -0.97
C VAL A 185 -5.65 15.70 -0.17
N SER A 186 -4.42 15.36 -0.58
CA SER A 186 -3.62 14.29 0.01
C SER A 186 -3.17 14.60 1.44
N TYR A 187 -2.97 13.58 2.25
CA TYR A 187 -2.51 13.69 3.64
C TYR A 187 -3.42 14.58 4.51
N ASN A 188 -4.73 14.43 4.36
CA ASN A 188 -5.73 15.05 5.22
C ASN A 188 -6.45 13.97 6.06
N LYS A 189 -7.57 14.33 6.69
CA LYS A 189 -8.42 13.45 7.51
C LYS A 189 -9.79 13.25 6.87
N LEU A 190 -9.86 13.28 5.53
CA LEU A 190 -11.13 13.17 4.83
C LEU A 190 -11.74 11.78 5.05
N SER A 191 -12.99 11.77 5.52
CA SER A 191 -13.76 10.53 5.67
C SER A 191 -14.46 10.13 4.36
N ASN A 192 -14.95 11.12 3.60
CA ASN A 192 -15.68 10.94 2.36
C ASN A 192 -15.36 12.07 1.36
N ILE A 193 -15.61 11.80 0.08
CA ILE A 193 -15.61 12.80 -0.99
C ILE A 193 -17.06 13.21 -1.29
N PRO A 194 -17.37 14.51 -1.42
CA PRO A 194 -18.73 14.96 -1.73
C PRO A 194 -19.14 14.54 -3.15
N PRO A 195 -20.39 14.10 -3.36
CA PRO A 195 -20.89 13.72 -4.69
C PRO A 195 -20.83 14.89 -5.69
N GLU A 196 -20.94 16.13 -5.21
CA GLU A 196 -20.88 17.35 -6.01
C GLU A 196 -19.53 17.54 -6.72
N LEU A 197 -18.45 16.91 -6.26
CA LEU A 197 -17.18 16.91 -7.01
C LEU A 197 -17.35 16.34 -8.43
N GLY A 198 -18.36 15.49 -8.65
CA GLY A 198 -18.73 14.99 -9.98
C GLY A 198 -19.19 16.08 -10.97
N GLU A 199 -19.52 17.29 -10.52
CA GLU A 199 -19.89 18.42 -11.36
C GLU A 199 -18.67 19.12 -11.98
N CYS A 200 -17.45 18.86 -11.48
CA CYS A 200 -16.21 19.40 -12.02
C CYS A 200 -15.77 18.66 -13.31
N GLU A 201 -16.55 18.77 -14.39
CA GLU A 201 -16.34 18.01 -15.64
C GLU A 201 -14.97 18.24 -16.32
N LYS A 202 -14.27 19.32 -15.97
CA LYS A 202 -12.93 19.64 -16.48
C LYS A 202 -11.79 19.06 -15.66
N LEU A 203 -12.08 18.32 -14.59
CA LEU A 203 -11.05 17.72 -13.75
C LEU A 203 -10.25 16.69 -14.54
N GLU A 204 -8.94 16.88 -14.58
CA GLU A 204 -7.95 16.06 -15.29
C GLU A 204 -7.09 15.25 -14.32
N ARG A 205 -6.86 15.76 -13.10
CA ARG A 205 -6.05 15.15 -12.04
C ARG A 205 -6.75 15.22 -10.69
N LEU A 206 -6.87 14.08 -10.02
CA LEU A 206 -7.41 13.96 -8.66
C LEU A 206 -6.47 13.14 -7.77
N GLU A 207 -5.96 13.76 -6.72
CA GLU A 207 -5.06 13.16 -5.74
C GLU A 207 -5.70 13.16 -4.35
N VAL A 208 -5.95 11.97 -3.81
CA VAL A 208 -6.61 11.75 -2.51
C VAL A 208 -5.77 10.75 -1.69
N ILE A 209 -4.46 10.96 -1.64
CA ILE A 209 -3.52 10.04 -1.00
C ILE A 209 -3.66 10.14 0.52
N ALA A 210 -3.57 9.02 1.24
CA ALA A 210 -3.37 9.00 2.70
C ALA A 210 -4.41 9.81 3.51
N ASN A 211 -5.70 9.70 3.17
CA ASN A 211 -6.80 10.26 3.98
C ASN A 211 -7.31 9.29 5.05
N LEU A 212 -6.74 8.08 5.11
CA LEU A 212 -6.89 7.03 6.13
C LEU A 212 -8.28 6.45 6.35
N ASP A 213 -9.39 7.16 6.08
CA ASP A 213 -10.74 6.72 6.39
C ASP A 213 -11.70 6.62 5.19
N ILE A 214 -11.23 6.97 3.99
CA ILE A 214 -12.03 6.82 2.76
C ILE A 214 -12.22 5.34 2.45
N LYS A 215 -13.49 4.90 2.49
CA LYS A 215 -13.92 3.51 2.24
C LYS A 215 -14.64 3.34 0.91
N GLU A 216 -15.27 4.39 0.41
CA GLU A 216 -16.00 4.41 -0.85
C GLU A 216 -15.87 5.77 -1.52
N LEU A 217 -16.21 5.81 -2.81
CA LEU A 217 -16.32 7.05 -3.58
C LEU A 217 -17.75 7.17 -4.12
N PRO A 218 -18.32 8.39 -4.15
CA PRO A 218 -19.68 8.58 -4.66
C PRO A 218 -19.76 8.23 -6.15
N PHE A 219 -20.94 7.76 -6.55
CA PHE A 219 -21.17 7.32 -7.93
C PHE A 219 -21.09 8.48 -8.93
N GLU A 220 -21.41 9.68 -8.47
CA GLU A 220 -21.41 10.95 -9.21
C GLU A 220 -20.03 11.29 -9.79
N LEU A 221 -18.92 10.80 -9.20
CA LEU A 221 -17.58 10.96 -9.80
C LEU A 221 -17.44 10.26 -11.15
N SER A 222 -18.39 9.38 -11.52
CA SER A 222 -18.44 8.80 -12.86
C SER A 222 -18.65 9.83 -13.97
N ASN A 223 -19.05 11.06 -13.64
CA ASN A 223 -19.17 12.20 -14.56
C ASN A 223 -17.82 12.82 -14.95
N LEU A 224 -16.73 12.52 -14.22
CA LEU A 224 -15.39 13.05 -14.48
C LEU A 224 -14.75 12.39 -15.71
N LYS A 225 -15.30 12.65 -16.90
CA LYS A 225 -14.89 12.00 -18.15
C LYS A 225 -13.52 12.44 -18.65
N LYS A 226 -13.00 13.58 -18.18
CA LYS A 226 -11.67 14.09 -18.55
C LYS A 226 -10.57 13.69 -17.59
N LEU A 227 -10.91 12.96 -16.51
CA LEU A 227 -9.92 12.57 -15.53
C LEU A 227 -8.92 11.58 -16.15
N THR A 228 -7.65 11.96 -16.14
CA THR A 228 -6.55 11.17 -16.70
C THR A 228 -5.68 10.55 -15.61
N TYR A 229 -5.61 11.20 -14.44
CA TYR A 229 -4.80 10.79 -13.30
C TYR A 229 -5.67 10.71 -12.04
N LEU A 230 -5.69 9.54 -11.42
CA LEU A 230 -6.40 9.30 -10.16
C LEU A 230 -5.50 8.55 -9.17
N ASP A 231 -5.20 9.19 -8.05
CA ASP A 231 -4.49 8.58 -6.93
C ASP A 231 -5.39 8.46 -5.70
N LEU A 232 -5.66 7.22 -5.32
CA LEU A 232 -6.44 6.80 -4.15
C LEU A 232 -5.59 5.97 -3.19
N SER A 233 -4.26 6.06 -3.30
CA SER A 233 -3.36 5.25 -2.49
C SER A 233 -3.44 5.58 -1.00
N ALA A 234 -3.13 4.59 -0.17
CA ALA A 234 -3.12 4.73 1.30
C ALA A 234 -4.47 5.14 1.92
N ASN A 235 -5.58 4.58 1.41
CA ASN A 235 -6.92 4.70 1.99
C ASN A 235 -7.41 3.34 2.53
N ARG A 236 -8.72 3.19 2.78
CA ARG A 236 -9.35 1.96 3.29
C ARG A 236 -10.35 1.37 2.30
N LEU A 237 -10.13 1.54 1.00
CA LEU A 237 -10.99 0.99 -0.05
C LEU A 237 -10.93 -0.54 -0.05
N SER A 238 -12.08 -1.20 0.00
CA SER A 238 -12.20 -2.67 -0.01
C SER A 238 -12.41 -3.25 -1.41
N CYS A 239 -12.88 -2.43 -2.35
CA CYS A 239 -13.01 -2.75 -3.77
C CYS A 239 -12.73 -1.49 -4.62
N ILE A 240 -12.49 -1.68 -5.92
CA ILE A 240 -12.44 -0.55 -6.87
C ILE A 240 -13.85 0.02 -7.01
N PRO A 241 -14.08 1.31 -6.71
CA PRO A 241 -15.41 1.92 -6.82
C PRO A 241 -15.94 1.90 -8.26
N VAL A 242 -17.24 1.64 -8.43
CA VAL A 242 -17.88 1.54 -9.75
C VAL A 242 -17.76 2.85 -10.55
N CYS A 243 -17.66 4.01 -9.89
CA CYS A 243 -17.45 5.28 -10.56
C CYS A 243 -16.12 5.34 -11.32
N VAL A 244 -15.04 4.75 -10.77
CA VAL A 244 -13.72 4.68 -11.41
C VAL A 244 -13.81 3.92 -12.73
N LEU A 245 -14.54 2.80 -12.77
CA LEU A 245 -14.75 1.98 -13.97
C LEU A 245 -15.50 2.71 -15.10
N ARG A 246 -16.05 3.90 -14.83
CA ARG A 246 -16.76 4.73 -15.82
C ARG A 246 -15.94 5.95 -16.29
N MET A 247 -14.72 6.13 -15.77
CA MET A 247 -13.81 7.21 -16.18
C MET A 247 -13.05 6.79 -17.45
N SER A 248 -13.62 7.07 -18.62
CA SER A 248 -13.14 6.56 -19.91
C SER A 248 -11.76 7.07 -20.34
N SER A 249 -11.37 8.27 -19.89
CA SER A 249 -10.08 8.88 -20.25
C SER A 249 -8.97 8.60 -19.23
N LEU A 250 -9.22 7.70 -18.26
CA LEU A 250 -8.29 7.45 -17.17
C LEU A 250 -7.06 6.69 -17.69
N GLN A 251 -5.88 7.28 -17.50
CA GLN A 251 -4.61 6.74 -17.98
C GLN A 251 -3.73 6.22 -16.85
N TRP A 252 -3.87 6.81 -15.67
CA TRP A 252 -3.08 6.47 -14.49
C TRP A 252 -4.02 6.27 -13.30
N LEU A 253 -3.96 5.09 -12.70
CA LEU A 253 -4.72 4.72 -11.51
C LEU A 253 -3.81 4.11 -10.47
N ASP A 254 -3.71 4.76 -9.31
CA ASP A 254 -3.12 4.17 -8.12
C ASP A 254 -4.16 3.95 -7.04
N ILE A 255 -4.29 2.71 -6.62
CA ILE A 255 -5.11 2.30 -5.49
C ILE A 255 -4.32 1.35 -4.57
N SER A 256 -3.00 1.53 -4.56
CA SER A 256 -2.06 0.83 -3.68
C SER A 256 -2.31 1.14 -2.21
N ASN A 257 -1.81 0.28 -1.32
CA ASN A 257 -1.92 0.47 0.12
C ASN A 257 -3.37 0.67 0.60
N ASN A 258 -4.28 -0.16 0.07
CA ASN A 258 -5.70 -0.20 0.44
C ASN A 258 -6.04 -1.61 0.98
N LEU A 259 -7.33 -1.92 1.11
CA LEU A 259 -7.84 -3.19 1.61
C LEU A 259 -8.48 -4.03 0.50
N LEU A 260 -8.08 -3.83 -0.76
CA LEU A 260 -8.68 -4.53 -1.91
C LEU A 260 -8.47 -6.03 -1.79
N THR A 261 -9.57 -6.80 -1.78
CA THR A 261 -9.52 -8.27 -1.79
C THR A 261 -9.64 -8.85 -3.19
N ASP A 262 -10.25 -8.10 -4.10
CA ASP A 262 -10.56 -8.53 -5.45
C ASP A 262 -10.59 -7.35 -6.43
N LEU A 263 -10.52 -7.65 -7.73
CA LEU A 263 -10.69 -6.70 -8.82
C LEU A 263 -11.96 -7.04 -9.63
N PRO A 264 -12.77 -6.05 -10.00
CA PRO A 264 -13.99 -6.27 -10.77
C PRO A 264 -13.66 -6.80 -12.17
N GLN A 265 -14.52 -7.68 -12.70
CA GLN A 265 -14.39 -8.18 -14.08
C GLN A 265 -14.55 -7.05 -15.11
N ASP A 266 -15.35 -6.04 -14.81
CA ASP A 266 -15.57 -4.83 -15.64
C ASP A 266 -14.36 -3.86 -15.68
N ILE A 267 -13.17 -4.26 -15.19
CA ILE A 267 -11.94 -3.45 -15.23
C ILE A 267 -11.50 -3.11 -16.66
N ASP A 268 -11.88 -3.93 -17.63
CA ASP A 268 -11.56 -3.76 -19.05
C ASP A 268 -12.25 -2.55 -19.70
N ARG A 269 -13.21 -1.93 -19.02
CA ARG A 269 -13.82 -0.64 -19.44
C ARG A 269 -12.85 0.54 -19.41
N LEU A 270 -11.74 0.42 -18.70
CA LEU A 270 -10.70 1.43 -18.64
C LEU A 270 -9.80 1.34 -19.88
N GLU A 271 -10.36 1.65 -21.04
CA GLU A 271 -9.72 1.43 -22.36
C GLU A 271 -8.44 2.26 -22.57
N GLU A 272 -8.30 3.41 -21.90
CA GLU A 272 -7.12 4.28 -21.99
C GLU A 272 -6.07 4.06 -20.88
N LEU A 273 -6.29 3.09 -19.98
CA LEU A 273 -5.44 2.89 -18.81
C LEU A 273 -4.06 2.37 -19.19
N LYS A 274 -3.03 3.17 -18.89
CA LYS A 274 -1.62 2.85 -19.15
C LYS A 274 -0.92 2.31 -17.92
N THR A 275 -1.24 2.84 -16.75
CA THR A 275 -0.52 2.53 -15.51
C THR A 275 -1.51 2.20 -14.40
N LEU A 276 -1.33 1.02 -13.79
CA LEU A 276 -2.14 0.53 -12.70
C LEU A 276 -1.26 0.06 -11.53
N PHE A 277 -1.41 0.74 -10.38
CA PHE A 277 -0.74 0.37 -9.14
C PHE A 277 -1.72 -0.25 -8.14
N LEU A 278 -1.40 -1.45 -7.69
CA LEU A 278 -2.24 -2.29 -6.82
C LEU A 278 -1.47 -2.91 -5.67
N HIS A 279 -0.19 -2.60 -5.49
CA HIS A 279 0.61 -3.20 -4.42
C HIS A 279 0.10 -2.78 -3.03
N LYS A 280 0.52 -3.51 -1.99
CA LYS A 280 0.03 -3.36 -0.60
C LYS A 280 -1.50 -3.45 -0.51
N ASN A 281 -2.08 -4.41 -1.22
CA ASN A 281 -3.48 -4.81 -1.10
C ASN A 281 -3.57 -6.29 -0.71
N LYS A 282 -4.78 -6.78 -0.48
CA LYS A 282 -5.08 -8.18 -0.10
C LYS A 282 -5.55 -9.03 -1.29
N LEU A 283 -5.07 -8.71 -2.49
CA LEU A 283 -5.45 -9.38 -3.74
C LEU A 283 -4.88 -10.80 -3.78
N THR A 284 -5.74 -11.77 -4.08
CA THR A 284 -5.35 -13.19 -4.21
C THR A 284 -5.26 -13.66 -5.66
N TYR A 285 -5.98 -12.99 -6.56
CA TYR A 285 -5.96 -13.26 -7.99
C TYR A 285 -6.11 -11.98 -8.81
N LEU A 286 -5.72 -12.05 -10.09
CA LEU A 286 -5.94 -11.00 -11.07
C LEU A 286 -6.91 -11.51 -12.15
N PRO A 287 -7.96 -10.76 -12.52
CA PRO A 287 -8.95 -11.17 -13.52
C PRO A 287 -8.31 -11.24 -14.92
N MET A 288 -8.82 -12.12 -15.77
CA MET A 288 -8.33 -12.27 -17.16
C MET A 288 -8.64 -11.03 -18.00
N GLU A 289 -9.64 -10.27 -17.60
CA GLU A 289 -10.13 -9.04 -18.22
C GLU A 289 -9.07 -7.93 -18.23
N LEU A 290 -8.10 -7.93 -17.29
CA LEU A 290 -6.93 -7.04 -17.36
C LEU A 290 -6.12 -7.22 -18.65
N THR A 291 -6.18 -8.40 -19.29
CA THR A 291 -5.51 -8.66 -20.57
C THR A 291 -6.24 -8.05 -21.77
N ASN A 292 -7.48 -7.58 -21.60
CA ASN A 292 -8.23 -6.89 -22.65
C ASN A 292 -7.81 -5.42 -22.78
N ILE A 293 -7.16 -4.85 -21.75
CA ILE A 293 -6.71 -3.46 -21.74
C ILE A 293 -5.44 -3.33 -22.58
N SER A 294 -5.61 -3.11 -23.88
CA SER A 294 -4.50 -3.04 -24.85
C SER A 294 -3.53 -1.87 -24.65
N THR A 295 -3.93 -0.85 -23.90
CA THR A 295 -3.14 0.35 -23.60
C THR A 295 -2.28 0.21 -22.36
N LEU A 296 -2.47 -0.86 -21.57
CA LEU A 296 -1.76 -1.08 -20.32
C LEU A 296 -0.27 -1.30 -20.58
N GLN A 297 0.58 -0.51 -19.92
CA GLN A 297 2.02 -0.50 -20.06
C GLN A 297 2.72 -0.89 -18.75
N MET A 298 2.11 -0.58 -17.61
CA MET A 298 2.69 -0.86 -16.30
C MET A 298 1.63 -1.36 -15.33
N LEU A 299 1.93 -2.50 -14.71
CA LEU A 299 1.11 -3.09 -13.68
C LEU A 299 1.99 -3.48 -12.49
N VAL A 300 1.72 -2.88 -11.34
CA VAL A 300 2.47 -3.15 -10.11
C VAL A 300 1.55 -3.78 -9.07
N VAL A 301 1.90 -4.96 -8.59
CA VAL A 301 1.06 -5.74 -7.65
C VAL A 301 1.89 -6.29 -6.49
N SER A 302 1.22 -6.63 -5.38
CA SER A 302 1.87 -7.36 -4.29
C SER A 302 2.00 -8.84 -4.65
N GLY A 303 3.21 -9.38 -4.59
CA GLY A 303 3.51 -10.78 -4.86
C GLY A 303 3.18 -11.73 -3.70
N ASP A 304 2.97 -11.22 -2.48
CA ASP A 304 2.91 -12.05 -1.27
C ASP A 304 1.66 -12.93 -1.16
N LEU A 305 0.53 -12.44 -1.69
CA LEU A 305 -0.78 -13.10 -1.58
C LEU A 305 -1.32 -13.63 -2.92
N LEU A 306 -0.66 -13.32 -4.03
CA LEU A 306 -1.11 -13.70 -5.37
C LEU A 306 -0.87 -15.18 -5.64
N VAL A 307 -1.96 -15.94 -5.81
CA VAL A 307 -1.93 -17.37 -6.12
C VAL A 307 -2.03 -17.62 -7.62
N CYS A 308 -2.83 -16.82 -8.33
CA CYS A 308 -3.12 -17.01 -9.75
C CYS A 308 -3.06 -15.68 -10.51
N LEU A 309 -2.46 -15.73 -11.70
CA LEU A 309 -2.21 -14.60 -12.57
C LEU A 309 -2.38 -15.02 -14.04
N PRO A 310 -3.02 -14.18 -14.89
CA PRO A 310 -3.18 -14.47 -16.31
C PRO A 310 -1.84 -14.66 -17.00
N SER A 311 -1.61 -15.82 -17.62
CA SER A 311 -0.34 -16.15 -18.28
C SER A 311 0.05 -15.17 -19.39
N LYS A 312 -0.95 -14.58 -20.08
CA LYS A 312 -0.75 -13.54 -21.09
C LYS A 312 -0.13 -12.27 -20.51
N LEU A 313 -0.51 -11.87 -19.30
CA LEU A 313 -0.02 -10.65 -18.66
C LEU A 313 1.48 -10.74 -18.33
N CYS A 314 1.96 -11.94 -18.01
CA CYS A 314 3.38 -12.18 -17.75
C CYS A 314 4.21 -12.44 -19.00
N SER A 315 3.55 -12.85 -20.09
CA SER A 315 4.21 -13.18 -21.35
C SER A 315 4.24 -12.01 -22.34
N ASP A 316 3.45 -10.96 -22.10
CA ASP A 316 3.38 -9.78 -22.95
C ASP A 316 4.61 -8.88 -22.72
N PRO A 317 5.49 -8.69 -23.72
CA PRO A 317 6.66 -7.83 -23.58
C PRO A 317 6.31 -6.33 -23.54
N ALA A 318 5.10 -5.93 -23.93
CA ALA A 318 4.66 -4.53 -23.87
C ALA A 318 4.26 -4.11 -22.45
N ILE A 319 3.86 -5.06 -21.61
CA ILE A 319 3.39 -4.81 -20.24
C ILE A 319 4.55 -5.03 -19.26
N LYS A 320 4.90 -3.98 -18.51
CA LYS A 320 5.82 -4.07 -17.40
C LYS A 320 5.09 -4.54 -16.17
N PHE A 321 5.11 -5.85 -15.98
CA PHE A 321 4.58 -6.49 -14.79
C PHE A 321 5.64 -6.48 -13.67
N ILE A 322 5.33 -5.79 -12.57
CA ILE A 322 6.22 -5.67 -11.40
C ILE A 322 5.52 -6.28 -10.19
N THR A 323 6.10 -7.33 -9.63
CA THR A 323 5.67 -7.90 -8.36
C THR A 323 6.55 -7.38 -7.23
N LEU A 324 5.92 -6.79 -6.22
CA LEU A 324 6.57 -6.33 -5.00
C LEU A 324 6.27 -7.31 -3.88
N TYR A 325 7.31 -7.80 -3.21
CA TYR A 325 7.16 -8.64 -2.02
C TYR A 325 7.42 -7.77 -0.80
N ASP A 326 6.46 -7.67 0.11
CA ASP A 326 6.69 -7.07 1.41
C ASP A 326 7.65 -7.98 2.17
N ASN A 327 8.79 -7.42 2.59
CA ASN A 327 9.58 -8.05 3.62
C ASN A 327 9.03 -7.54 4.95
N PRO A 328 8.22 -8.31 5.70
CA PRO A 328 7.91 -7.93 7.06
C PRO A 328 9.23 -7.88 7.83
N ILE A 329 9.70 -6.67 8.13
CA ILE A 329 10.66 -6.48 9.20
C ILE A 329 9.81 -6.60 10.45
N ASP A 330 9.92 -7.72 11.17
CA ASP A 330 9.13 -8.07 12.36
C ASP A 330 8.76 -6.84 13.19
N ALA A 331 7.50 -6.42 13.07
CA ALA A 331 6.83 -5.50 13.98
C ALA A 331 6.07 -6.30 15.04
N GLU A 332 6.67 -7.38 15.55
CA GLU A 332 6.08 -8.30 16.54
C GLU A 332 6.10 -7.76 17.99
N GLU A 333 6.12 -6.45 18.22
CA GLU A 333 6.04 -5.90 19.58
C GLU A 333 5.01 -4.77 19.73
N VAL A 334 3.78 -4.93 19.20
CA VAL A 334 2.62 -4.19 19.76
C VAL A 334 1.33 -5.00 19.58
N GLU A 335 0.86 -5.59 20.69
CA GLU A 335 -0.55 -5.82 21.13
C GLU A 335 -1.46 -6.68 20.21
N GLU A 336 -2.29 -7.62 20.68
CA GLU A 336 -3.32 -7.48 21.70
C GLU A 336 -3.87 -8.88 22.08
N ASP A 337 -4.16 -9.07 23.37
CA ASP A 337 -4.98 -10.14 23.91
C ASP A 337 -6.38 -10.11 23.27
N GLU A 338 -6.90 -11.24 22.78
CA GLU A 338 -8.35 -11.45 22.81
C GLU A 338 -8.70 -12.96 22.82
N THR A 339 -9.23 -13.34 23.98
CA THR A 339 -9.68 -14.66 24.41
C THR A 339 -10.95 -15.08 23.67
N GLU A 340 -10.89 -16.08 22.78
CA GLU A 340 -12.05 -16.94 22.44
C GLU A 340 -11.72 -18.16 21.54
N GLU A 341 -10.53 -18.26 20.94
CA GLU A 341 -10.16 -19.39 20.05
C GLU A 341 -9.60 -20.65 20.74
N SER A 342 -9.39 -20.64 22.06
CA SER A 342 -8.64 -21.71 22.76
C SER A 342 -9.42 -23.01 22.94
N GLU A 343 -10.75 -22.97 23.08
CA GLU A 343 -11.54 -24.17 23.41
C GLU A 343 -11.90 -25.03 22.19
N LYS A 344 -12.03 -24.42 21.00
CA LYS A 344 -12.30 -25.17 19.75
C LYS A 344 -11.07 -25.88 19.19
N ARG A 345 -9.86 -25.33 19.40
CA ARG A 345 -8.59 -25.93 18.92
C ARG A 345 -8.14 -27.14 19.75
N GLN A 346 -8.55 -27.25 21.02
CA GLN A 346 -8.14 -28.34 21.88
C GLN A 346 -8.84 -29.66 21.51
N ASN A 347 -10.14 -29.61 21.22
CA ASN A 347 -10.93 -30.79 20.85
C ASN A 347 -10.56 -31.39 19.46
N LEU A 348 -10.07 -30.57 18.52
CA LEU A 348 -9.57 -31.07 17.23
C LEU A 348 -8.20 -31.76 17.38
N LYS A 349 -7.31 -31.21 18.21
CA LYS A 349 -5.98 -31.79 18.46
C LYS A 349 -6.04 -33.13 19.17
N ASP A 350 -6.96 -33.30 20.11
CA ASP A 350 -7.14 -34.56 20.84
C ASP A 350 -7.73 -35.67 19.95
N LYS A 351 -8.52 -35.29 18.93
CA LYS A 351 -9.05 -36.22 17.92
C LYS A 351 -7.99 -36.65 16.90
N GLU A 352 -7.18 -35.71 16.40
CA GLU A 352 -6.06 -36.01 15.50
C GLU A 352 -4.99 -36.88 16.17
N PHE A 353 -4.75 -36.67 17.47
CA PHE A 353 -3.84 -37.49 18.28
C PHE A 353 -4.29 -38.96 18.40
N MET A 354 -5.60 -39.21 18.59
CA MET A 354 -6.13 -40.58 18.70
C MET A 354 -6.12 -41.34 17.37
N ASP A 355 -6.36 -40.65 16.25
CA ASP A 355 -6.32 -41.26 14.92
C ASP A 355 -4.87 -41.63 14.51
N THR A 356 -3.90 -40.74 14.75
CA THR A 356 -2.47 -41.05 14.49
C THR A 356 -1.92 -42.13 15.43
N TYR A 357 -2.41 -42.21 16.68
CA TYR A 357 -2.01 -43.27 17.61
C TYR A 357 -2.49 -44.65 17.15
N LEU A 358 -3.72 -44.77 16.66
CA LEU A 358 -4.30 -46.01 16.14
C LEU A 358 -3.66 -46.48 14.82
N GLU A 359 -3.22 -45.56 13.96
CA GLU A 359 -2.41 -45.90 12.77
C GLU A 359 -1.00 -46.38 13.16
N SER A 360 -0.34 -45.72 14.12
CA SER A 360 1.02 -46.09 14.55
C SER A 360 1.11 -47.48 15.24
N LEU A 361 -0.02 -48.00 15.73
CA LEU A 361 -0.11 -49.34 16.30
C LEU A 361 -0.26 -50.44 15.25
N LYS A 362 -0.77 -50.12 14.05
CA LYS A 362 -0.88 -51.07 12.92
C LYS A 362 0.47 -51.33 12.24
N ASP A 363 1.39 -50.37 12.30
CA ASP A 363 2.71 -50.48 11.68
C ASP A 363 3.77 -51.19 12.55
N ARG A 364 3.50 -51.39 13.85
CA ARG A 364 4.47 -51.97 14.80
C ARG A 364 4.61 -53.50 14.77
N ASP A 365 3.82 -54.21 13.96
CA ASP A 365 3.93 -55.66 13.79
C ASP A 365 4.97 -56.09 12.73
N THR A 366 5.78 -55.17 12.17
CA THR A 366 6.85 -55.54 11.23
C THR A 366 8.23 -55.01 11.66
N ALA A 367 9.03 -55.88 12.29
CA ALA A 367 10.45 -55.65 12.63
C ALA A 367 11.36 -55.95 11.41
N PRO A 368 12.62 -55.44 11.33
CA PRO A 368 13.72 -56.03 12.12
C PRO A 368 14.84 -55.08 12.58
N SER A 369 15.74 -55.69 13.36
CA SER A 369 16.88 -55.24 14.17
C SER A 369 18.19 -54.93 13.41
N TYR A 370 19.05 -54.06 13.96
CA TYR A 370 20.39 -54.36 14.53
C TYR A 370 21.23 -53.08 14.73
N THR A 371 22.10 -53.11 15.74
CA THR A 371 22.98 -52.03 16.24
C THR A 371 24.42 -52.22 15.80
N THR A 372 25.21 -51.14 15.68
CA THR A 372 26.68 -51.23 15.57
C THR A 372 27.35 -50.15 16.42
N LYS A 373 28.30 -50.58 17.27
CA LYS A 373 29.15 -49.75 18.14
C LYS A 373 30.35 -49.19 17.36
N VAL A 374 30.81 -47.99 17.70
CA VAL A 374 32.12 -47.46 17.28
C VAL A 374 32.86 -46.89 18.51
N THR A 375 34.12 -47.29 18.67
CA THR A 375 35.09 -46.81 19.66
C THR A 375 36.06 -45.79 19.05
N LEU A 376 36.41 -44.75 19.81
CA LEU A 376 37.35 -43.69 19.46
C LEU A 376 38.74 -43.94 20.07
N SER A 377 39.80 -43.58 19.34
CA SER A 377 41.15 -43.36 19.85
C SER A 377 41.74 -42.10 19.23
N CYS A 378 42.20 -41.18 20.08
CA CYS A 378 42.86 -39.93 19.73
C CYS A 378 44.34 -40.05 20.08
N LEU A 379 45.23 -39.55 19.22
CA LEU A 379 46.63 -39.28 19.57
C LEU A 379 47.00 -37.88 19.08
N LEU A 380 47.69 -37.17 19.97
CA LEU A 380 48.09 -35.76 19.96
C LEU A 380 48.81 -35.30 18.70
#